data_AF-A0A2X0R6V6-F1
#
_entry.id   AF-A0A2X0R6V6-F1
#
_cell.length_a   1.000
_cell.length_b   1.000
_cell.length_c   1.000
_cell.angle_alpha   90.00
_cell.angle_beta   90.00
_cell.angle_gamma   90.00
#
_symmetry.space_group_name_H-M   'P 1'
#
loop_
_entity.id
_entity.type
_entity.pdbx_description
1 polymer ?
#
loop_
_entity_poly.entity_id
_entity_poly.type
_entity_poly.pdbx_seq_one_letter_code
_entity_poly.pdbx_strand_id
1 'polypeptide(L)'
;MDEFLKFPEVEAYQKAKADFMADENLQSQLKTLQDNSEYIAFRPELRALQHEINLNEKVYAFRLAENDLQQILTALTKKITNSISEQIYVDENLPLKGGQHGRHHGKH
;
A
#
# COMPACT_ATOMS: atom_id res chain seq x y z
N MET A 1 -18.42 9.80 -12.32
CA MET A 1 -17.94 9.30 -11.01
C MET A 1 -18.40 7.87 -10.77
N ASP A 2 -19.67 7.52 -11.00
CA ASP A 2 -20.19 6.16 -10.77
C ASP A 2 -19.55 5.06 -11.66
N GLU A 3 -19.04 5.40 -12.84
CA GLU A 3 -18.34 4.44 -13.70
C GLU A 3 -17.02 3.95 -13.09
N PHE A 4 -16.32 4.80 -12.33
CA PHE A 4 -15.09 4.39 -11.66
C PHE A 4 -15.36 3.32 -10.60
N LEU A 5 -16.48 3.43 -9.88
CA LEU A 5 -16.85 2.46 -8.86
C LEU A 5 -17.17 1.07 -9.42
N LYS A 6 -17.35 0.95 -10.74
CA LYS A 6 -17.62 -0.32 -11.42
C LYS A 6 -16.35 -1.05 -11.86
N PHE A 7 -15.16 -0.48 -11.66
CA PHE A 7 -13.91 -1.18 -11.96
C PHE A 7 -13.76 -2.40 -11.04
N PRO A 8 -13.39 -3.57 -11.56
CA PRO A 8 -13.20 -4.78 -10.75
C PRO A 8 -12.15 -4.59 -9.65
N GLU A 9 -11.16 -3.72 -9.86
CA GLU A 9 -10.14 -3.36 -8.88
C GLU A 9 -10.70 -2.57 -7.70
N VAL A 10 -11.74 -1.75 -7.92
CA VAL A 10 -12.45 -1.04 -6.84
C VAL A 10 -13.23 -2.05 -5.99
N GLU A 11 -13.91 -3.01 -6.62
CA GLU A 11 -14.62 -4.08 -5.92
C GLU A 11 -13.64 -4.96 -5.13
N ALA A 12 -12.52 -5.36 -5.74
CA ALA A 12 -11.47 -6.13 -5.10
C ALA A 12 -10.87 -5.41 -3.89
N TYR A 13 -10.61 -4.10 -4.01
CA TYR A 13 -10.15 -3.27 -2.90
C TYR A 13 -11.18 -3.20 -1.76
N GLN A 14 -12.46 -2.98 -2.08
CA GLN A 14 -13.51 -2.90 -1.06
C GLN A 14 -13.64 -4.22 -0.29
N LYS A 15 -13.59 -5.36 -1.00
CA LYS A 15 -13.62 -6.68 -0.39
C LYS A 15 -12.40 -6.93 0.50
N ALA A 16 -11.19 -6.72 -0.03
CA ALA A 16 -9.96 -6.90 0.74
C ALA A 16 -9.90 -5.99 1.98
N LYS A 17 -10.40 -4.76 1.85
CA LYS A 17 -10.56 -3.83 2.98
C LYS A 17 -11.54 -4.37 4.03
N ALA A 18 -12.70 -4.86 3.62
CA ALA A 18 -13.68 -5.42 4.54
C ALA A 18 -13.10 -6.63 5.30
N ASP A 19 -12.43 -7.55 4.59
CA ASP A 19 -11.81 -8.75 5.17
C ASP A 19 -10.67 -8.38 6.14
N PHE A 20 -9.86 -7.37 5.80
CA PHE A 20 -8.81 -6.82 6.67
C PHE A 20 -9.38 -6.17 7.94
N MET A 21 -10.44 -5.36 7.81
CA MET A 21 -11.05 -4.64 8.93
C MET A 21 -11.86 -5.57 9.85
N ALA A 22 -12.40 -6.67 9.33
CA ALA A 22 -13.16 -7.64 10.11
C ALA A 22 -12.30 -8.53 11.01
N ASP A 23 -10.97 -8.56 10.83
CA ASP A 23 -10.06 -9.35 11.65
C ASP A 23 -9.68 -8.60 12.94
N GLU A 24 -10.48 -8.79 13.99
CA GLU A 24 -10.28 -8.12 15.28
C GLU A 24 -8.90 -8.37 15.89
N ASN A 25 -8.35 -9.58 15.72
CA ASN A 25 -7.03 -9.92 16.24
C ASN A 25 -5.94 -9.12 15.51
N LEU A 26 -5.97 -9.12 14.18
CA LEU A 26 -5.06 -8.32 13.36
C LEU A 26 -5.18 -6.82 13.68
N GLN A 27 -6.39 -6.30 13.85
CA GLN A 27 -6.60 -4.89 14.22
C GLN A 27 -6.02 -4.57 15.62
N SER A 28 -6.13 -5.49 16.58
CA SER A 28 -5.53 -5.34 17.90
C SER A 28 -4.00 -5.36 17.86
N GLN A 29 -3.41 -6.28 17.07
CA GLN A 29 -1.97 -6.35 16.82
C GLN A 29 -1.44 -5.05 16.17
N LEU A 30 -2.16 -4.52 15.17
CA LEU A 30 -1.83 -3.26 14.50
C LEU A 30 -1.87 -2.08 15.45
N LYS A 31 -2.92 -2.00 16.28
CA LYS A 31 -3.05 -0.97 17.31
C LYS A 31 -1.87 -1.01 18.29
N THR A 32 -1.50 -2.22 18.74
CA THR A 32 -0.35 -2.42 19.64
C THR A 32 0.95 -1.91 19.00
N LEU A 33 1.18 -2.19 17.72
CA LEU A 33 2.35 -1.66 17.01
C LEU A 33 2.30 -0.14 16.86
N GLN A 34 1.13 0.43 16.54
CA GLN A 34 0.94 1.86 16.36
C GLN A 34 1.25 2.62 17.66
N ASP A 35 0.67 2.16 18.77
CA ASP A 35 0.83 2.74 20.11
C ASP A 35 2.29 2.67 20.60
N ASN A 36 3.09 1.73 20.05
CA ASN A 36 4.49 1.52 20.42
C ASN A 36 5.47 1.79 19.26
N SER A 37 5.06 2.57 18.26
CA SER A 37 5.81 2.76 17.01
C SER A 37 7.26 3.25 17.22
N GLU A 38 7.47 4.16 18.17
CA GLU A 38 8.80 4.69 18.52
C GLU A 38 9.75 3.63 19.13
N TYR A 39 9.19 2.55 19.68
CA TYR A 39 9.96 1.52 20.40
C TYR A 39 10.26 0.29 19.55
N ILE A 40 9.69 0.17 18.35
CA ILE A 40 9.86 -1.01 17.49
C ILE A 40 11.35 -1.31 17.27
N ALA A 41 12.17 -0.29 17.00
CA ALA A 41 13.61 -0.47 16.77
C ALA A 41 14.34 -1.08 17.98
N PHE A 42 13.86 -0.87 19.20
CA PHE A 42 14.54 -1.25 20.44
C PHE A 42 13.96 -2.51 21.09
N ARG A 43 12.76 -2.94 20.69
CA ARG A 43 12.02 -4.05 21.30
C ARG A 43 11.88 -5.22 20.33
N PRO A 44 12.61 -6.34 20.53
CA PRO A 44 12.55 -7.51 19.65
C PRO A 44 11.15 -8.08 19.45
N GLU A 45 10.32 -8.05 20.48
CA GLU A 45 8.93 -8.51 20.46
C GLU A 45 8.06 -7.69 19.49
N LEU A 46 8.26 -6.37 19.44
CA LEU A 46 7.54 -5.50 18.51
C LEU A 46 8.03 -5.69 17.06
N ARG A 47 9.32 -5.96 16.86
CA ARG A 47 9.84 -6.34 15.53
C ARG A 47 9.27 -7.66 15.04
N ALA A 48 9.18 -8.66 15.92
CA ALA A 48 8.56 -9.94 15.59
C ALA A 48 7.09 -9.76 15.21
N LEU A 49 6.33 -8.99 16.00
CA LEU A 49 4.93 -8.66 15.72
C LEU A 49 4.76 -7.92 14.38
N GLN A 50 5.62 -6.94 14.09
CA GLN A 50 5.61 -6.24 12.80
C GLN A 50 5.89 -7.19 11.63
N HIS A 51 6.81 -8.14 11.80
CA HIS A 51 7.09 -9.15 10.78
C HIS A 51 5.89 -10.08 10.55
N GLU A 52 5.27 -10.57 11.63
CA GLU A 52 4.06 -11.41 11.57
C GLU A 52 2.92 -10.70 10.83
N ILE A 53 2.64 -9.44 11.17
CA ILE A 53 1.62 -8.63 10.48
C ILE A 53 1.97 -8.48 8.99
N ASN A 54 3.22 -8.22 8.65
CA ASN A 54 3.62 -8.08 7.24
C ASN A 54 3.49 -9.39 6.43
N LEU A 55 3.53 -10.55 7.09
CA LEU A 55 3.32 -11.86 6.47
C LEU A 55 1.84 -12.28 6.45
N ASN A 56 0.96 -11.56 7.14
CA ASN A 56 -0.46 -11.88 7.19
C ASN A 56 -1.10 -11.74 5.80
N GLU A 57 -1.81 -12.77 5.36
CA GLU A 57 -2.42 -12.84 4.03
C GLU A 57 -3.42 -11.71 3.77
N LYS A 58 -4.18 -11.27 4.77
CA LYS A 58 -5.15 -10.18 4.64
C LYS A 58 -4.44 -8.83 4.48
N VAL A 59 -3.32 -8.62 5.16
CA VAL A 59 -2.47 -7.43 4.99
C VAL A 59 -1.90 -7.40 3.58
N TYR A 60 -1.38 -8.54 3.12
CA TYR A 60 -0.84 -8.67 1.76
C TYR A 60 -1.92 -8.42 0.69
N ALA A 61 -3.06 -9.10 0.79
CA ALA A 61 -4.18 -8.95 -0.14
C ALA A 61 -4.70 -7.50 -0.18
N PHE A 62 -4.80 -6.84 0.98
CA PHE A 62 -5.23 -5.46 1.05
C PHE A 62 -4.22 -4.50 0.40
N ARG A 63 -2.92 -4.65 0.67
CA ARG A 63 -1.87 -3.84 0.03
C ARG A 63 -1.79 -4.05 -1.49
N LEU A 64 -2.02 -5.28 -1.95
CA LEU A 64 -2.06 -5.58 -3.38
C LEU A 64 -3.24 -4.85 -4.05
N ALA A 65 -4.45 -4.99 -3.50
CA ALA A 65 -5.63 -4.34 -4.05
C ALA A 65 -5.55 -2.80 -3.97
N GLU A 66 -4.93 -2.25 -2.92
CA GLU A 66 -4.63 -0.82 -2.83
C GLU A 66 -3.67 -0.36 -3.93
N ASN A 67 -2.64 -1.16 -4.23
CA ASN A 67 -1.72 -0.84 -5.32
C ASN A 67 -2.43 -0.84 -6.68
N ASP A 68 -3.26 -1.84 -6.97
CA ASP A 68 -4.01 -1.93 -8.22
C ASP A 68 -4.97 -0.75 -8.40
N LEU A 69 -5.68 -0.37 -7.33
CA LEU A 69 -6.54 0.81 -7.32
C LEU A 69 -5.74 2.09 -7.62
N GLN A 70 -4.58 2.24 -6.98
CA GLN A 70 -3.69 3.39 -7.18
C GLN A 70 -3.13 3.45 -8.61
N GLN A 71 -2.89 2.31 -9.27
CA GLN A 71 -2.43 2.27 -10.66
C GLN A 71 -3.51 2.84 -11.61
N ILE A 72 -4.78 2.49 -11.39
CA ILE A 72 -5.89 3.00 -12.20
C ILE A 72 -6.09 4.49 -11.97
N LEU A 73 -6.06 4.94 -10.71
CA LEU A 73 -6.13 6.35 -10.37
C LEU A 73 -5.00 7.14 -11.04
N THR A 74 -3.77 6.62 -10.98
CA THR A 74 -2.61 7.21 -11.65
C THR A 74 -2.82 7.30 -13.16
N ALA A 75 -3.30 6.21 -13.80
CA ALA A 75 -3.56 6.19 -15.23
C ALA A 75 -4.64 7.21 -15.63
N LEU A 76 -5.69 7.36 -14.84
CA LEU A 76 -6.74 8.36 -15.05
C LEU A 76 -6.19 9.77 -14.89
N THR A 77 -5.43 10.05 -13.84
CA THR A 77 -4.81 11.36 -13.61
C THR A 77 -3.86 11.73 -14.75
N LYS A 78 -3.06 10.79 -15.26
CA LYS A 78 -2.21 11.01 -16.43
C LYS A 78 -2.99 11.33 -17.70
N LYS A 79 -4.10 10.61 -17.96
CA LYS A 79 -4.97 10.92 -19.10
C LYS A 79 -5.55 12.32 -19.03
N ILE A 80 -6.01 12.74 -17.84
CA ILE A 80 -6.57 14.08 -17.63
C ILE A 80 -5.48 15.16 -17.78
N THR A 81 -4.34 14.99 -17.13
CA THR A 81 -3.24 15.97 -17.19
C THR A 81 -2.69 16.11 -18.60
N ASN A 82 -2.45 15.00 -19.32
CA ASN A 82 -2.02 15.05 -20.72
C ASN A 82 -3.04 15.72 -21.66
N SER A 83 -4.35 15.66 -21.35
CA SER A 83 -5.35 16.38 -22.13
C SER A 83 -5.28 17.91 -21.98
N ILE A 84 -4.64 18.39 -20.91
CA ILE A 84 -4.45 19.82 -20.61
C ILE A 84 -3.06 20.25 -21.08
N SER A 85 -2.03 19.49 -20.70
CA SER A 85 -0.63 19.74 -21.08
C SER A 85 0.23 18.51 -20.81
N GLU A 86 1.02 18.13 -21.81
CA GLU A 86 2.00 17.04 -21.70
C GLU A 86 3.18 17.36 -20.75
N GLN A 87 3.30 18.62 -20.31
CA GLN A 87 4.39 19.06 -19.43
C GLN A 87 4.07 18.91 -17.93
N ILE A 88 2.83 18.53 -17.58
CA ILE A 88 2.42 18.35 -16.18
C ILE A 88 2.85 16.97 -15.70
N TYR A 89 3.77 16.94 -14.74
CA TYR A 89 4.20 15.70 -14.09
C TYR A 89 3.15 15.21 -13.08
N VAL A 90 2.88 13.90 -13.07
CA VAL A 90 2.00 13.22 -12.12
C VAL A 90 2.84 12.32 -11.23
N ASP A 91 2.86 12.61 -9.93
CA ASP A 91 3.42 11.72 -8.93
C ASP A 91 2.48 10.53 -8.69
N GLU A 92 3.01 9.32 -8.88
CA GLU A 92 2.22 8.09 -8.89
C GLU A 92 2.04 7.50 -7.48
N ASN A 93 2.95 7.80 -6.55
CA ASN A 93 2.98 7.30 -5.16
C ASN A 93 2.58 5.81 -5.02
N LEU A 94 3.06 4.95 -5.94
CA LEU A 94 2.67 3.54 -5.99
C LEU A 94 3.47 2.70 -4.98
N PRO A 95 2.83 2.09 -3.95
CA PRO A 95 3.55 1.45 -2.85
C PRO A 95 4.35 0.20 -3.23
N LEU A 96 3.98 -0.50 -4.30
CA LEU A 96 4.65 -1.75 -4.74
C LEU A 96 5.46 -1.59 -6.03
N LYS A 97 5.52 -0.39 -6.62
CA LYS A 97 6.23 -0.16 -7.89
C LYS A 97 7.73 0.04 -7.66
N GLY A 98 8.38 -0.95 -7.07
CA GLY A 98 9.83 -1.14 -7.08
C GLY A 98 10.68 -0.07 -6.41
N GLY A 99 11.37 -0.47 -5.34
CA GLY A 99 12.62 0.19 -4.96
C GLY A 99 13.61 0.10 -6.13
N GLN A 100 13.91 1.24 -6.75
CA GLN A 100 15.14 1.37 -7.52
C GLN A 100 16.30 1.24 -6.54
N HIS A 101 16.96 0.08 -6.57
CA HIS A 101 18.18 -0.18 -5.84
C HIS A 101 19.24 0.89 -6.12
N GLY A 102 19.57 1.70 -5.11
CA GLY A 102 20.89 2.32 -5.02
C GLY A 102 21.94 1.28 -4.62
N ARG A 103 22.25 0.32 -5.50
CA ARG A 103 23.44 -0.54 -5.36
C ARG A 103 24.68 0.34 -5.51
N HIS A 104 25.15 0.94 -4.41
CA HIS A 104 26.51 1.44 -4.33
C HIS A 104 27.46 0.24 -4.22
N HIS A 105 27.85 -0.32 -5.37
CA HIS A 105 29.10 -1.08 -5.43
C HIS A 105 30.24 -0.07 -5.28
N GLY A 106 30.73 0.08 -4.05
CA GLY A 106 32.05 0.65 -3.81
C GLY A 106 33.08 -0.24 -4.49
N LYS A 107 33.73 0.30 -5.53
CA LYS A 107 35.02 -0.20 -5.99
C LYS A 107 36.07 0.34 -5.04
N HIS A 108 36.70 -0.56 -4.28
CA HIS A 108 38.04 -0.39 -3.73
C HIS A 108 38.86 -1.60 -4.14
#